data_AF-A0A9D2TDE3-F1
#
_entry.id   AF-A0A9D2TDE3-F1
#
_cell.length_a   1.000
_cell.length_b   1.000
_cell.length_c   1.000
_cell.angle_alpha   90.00
_cell.angle_beta   90.00
_cell.angle_gamma   90.00
#
_symmetry.space_group_name_H-M   'P 1'
#
loop_
_entity.id
_entity.type
_entity.pdbx_description
1 polymer ?
#
loop_
_entity_poly.entity_id
_entity_poly.type
_entity_poly.pdbx_seq_one_letter_code
_entity_poly.pdbx_strand_id
1 'polypeptide(L)' 'MLFVEYPKCSTCQKAKKWLQERNVEFEDRHIVEQNPSYEELKLWYEKLTKFLIIFS' A
#
# COMPACT_ATOMS: atom_id res chain seq x y z
N MET A 1 0.75 -8.95 -3.85
CA MET A 1 0.76 -7.45 -3.79
C MET A 1 0.97 -7.01 -2.35
N LEU A 2 1.73 -5.94 -2.06
CA LEU A 2 1.86 -5.43 -0.67
C LEU A 2 0.70 -4.50 -0.33
N PHE A 3 -0.10 -4.84 0.69
CA PHE A 3 -1.20 -4.04 1.21
C PHE A 3 -0.82 -3.44 2.57
N VAL A 4 -0.34 -2.19 2.53
CA VAL A 4 0.02 -1.45 3.73
C VAL A 4 -1.25 -0.88 4.36
N GLU A 5 -1.55 -1.28 5.59
CA GLU A 5 -2.79 -0.90 6.26
C GLU A 5 -2.62 -0.50 7.72
N TYR A 6 -3.67 0.15 8.23
CA TYR A 6 -3.93 0.32 9.65
C TYR A 6 -5.25 -0.40 9.97
N PRO A 7 -5.26 -1.54 10.69
CA PRO A 7 -6.43 -2.39 10.91
C PRO A 7 -7.60 -1.69 11.59
N LYS A 8 -7.33 -0.66 12.40
CA LYS A 8 -8.40 0.15 13.03
C LYS A 8 -9.00 1.19 12.07
N CYS A 9 -8.45 1.36 10.88
CA CYS A 9 -9.00 2.25 9.86
C CYS A 9 -10.19 1.60 9.15
N SER A 10 -11.35 2.25 9.22
CA SER A 10 -12.56 1.79 8.54
C SER A 10 -12.42 1.77 7.01
N THR A 11 -11.59 2.64 6.44
CA THR A 11 -11.28 2.65 5.00
C THR A 11 -10.42 1.45 4.61
N CYS A 12 -9.38 1.13 5.40
CA CYS A 12 -8.51 -0.02 5.13
C CYS A 12 -9.29 -1.34 5.21
N GLN A 13 -10.18 -1.49 6.20
CA GLN A 13 -11.04 -2.67 6.33
C GLN A 13 -11.93 -2.87 5.09
N LYS A 14 -12.54 -1.79 4.58
CA LYS A 14 -13.35 -1.85 3.35
C LYS A 14 -12.50 -2.22 2.13
N ALA A 15 -11.30 -1.65 2.01
CA ALA A 15 -10.36 -1.97 0.93
C ALA A 15 -9.90 -3.43 0.97
N LYS A 16 -9.55 -3.95 2.17
CA LYS A 16 -9.17 -5.36 2.38
C LYS A 16 -10.31 -6.29 1.96
N LYS A 17 -11.54 -5.98 2.37
CA LYS A 17 -12.73 -6.75 1.98
C LYS A 17 -12.92 -6.76 0.45
N TRP A 18 -12.79 -5.61 -0.19
CA TRP A 18 -12.91 -5.49 -1.66
C TRP A 18 -11.86 -6.32 -2.40
N LEU A 19 -10.63 -6.40 -1.88
CA LEU A 19 -9.55 -7.22 -2.43
C LEU A 19 -9.83 -8.72 -2.23
N GLN A 20 -10.30 -9.11 -1.05
CA GLN A 20 -10.68 -10.49 -0.73
C GLN A 20 -11.85 -10.99 -1.60
N GLU A 21 -12.89 -10.17 -1.79
CA GLU A 21 -14.03 -10.47 -2.65
C GLU A 21 -13.64 -10.70 -4.12
N ARG A 22 -12.48 -10.17 -4.54
CA ARG A 22 -11.93 -10.33 -5.89
C ARG A 22 -10.84 -11.39 -5.98
N ASN A 23 -10.59 -12.12 -4.88
CA ASN A 23 -9.53 -13.11 -4.78
C ASN A 23 -8.16 -12.55 -5.21
N VAL A 24 -7.89 -11.28 -4.92
CA VAL A 24 -6.57 -10.69 -5.19
C VAL A 24 -5.61 -11.17 -4.11
N GLU A 25 -4.49 -11.76 -4.51
CA GLU A 25 -3.44 -12.15 -3.56
C GLU A 25 -2.65 -10.93 -3.08
N PHE A 26 -2.67 -10.71 -1.76
CA PHE A 26 -1.92 -9.64 -1.12
C PHE A 26 -1.32 -10.09 0.22
N GLU A 27 -0.21 -9.45 0.57
CA GLU A 27 0.44 -9.54 1.87
C GLU A 27 0.06 -8.28 2.65
N ASP A 28 -0.52 -8.43 3.85
CA ASP A 28 -0.87 -7.31 4.70
C ASP A 28 0.31 -6.88 5.58
N ARG A 29 0.51 -5.56 5.67
CA ARG A 29 1.54 -4.95 6.52
C ARG A 29 0.93 -3.88 7.41
N HIS A 30 1.06 -4.04 8.72
CA HIS A 30 0.64 -3.05 9.70
C HIS A 30 1.59 -1.84 9.72
N ILE A 31 1.17 -0.70 9.19
CA ILE A 31 2.06 0.47 9.01
C ILE A 31 2.61 1.05 10.32
N VAL A 32 1.94 0.81 11.46
CA VAL A 32 2.35 1.35 12.78
C VAL A 32 3.28 0.39 13.55
N GLU A 33 3.25 -0.90 13.25
CA GLU A 33 4.15 -1.89 13.88
C GLU A 33 5.37 -2.12 13.00
N GLN A 34 5.16 -2.12 11.69
CA GLN A 34 6.20 -2.26 10.68
C GLN A 34 6.33 -0.93 9.92
N ASN A 35 6.87 0.06 10.63
CA ASN A 35 7.11 1.38 10.06
C ASN A 35 8.08 1.27 8.88
N PRO A 36 7.71 1.80 7.70
CA PRO A 36 8.62 1.82 6.57
C PRO A 36 9.83 2.71 6.87
N SER A 37 10.99 2.31 6.38
CA SER A 37 12.19 3.13 6.46
C SER A 37 12.11 4.32 5.51
N TYR A 38 12.95 5.34 5.74
CA TYR A 38 13.08 6.47 4.84
C TYR A 38 13.43 6.03 3.40
N GLU A 39 14.35 5.08 3.26
CA GLU A 39 14.75 4.57 1.94
C GLU A 39 13.60 3.83 1.24
N GLU A 40 12.80 3.03 1.95
CA GLU A 40 11.60 2.41 1.36
C GLU A 40 10.58 3.46 0.91
N LEU A 41 10.31 4.48 1.74
CA LEU A 41 9.40 5.58 1.39
C LEU A 41 9.90 6.36 0.17
N LYS A 42 11.21 6.64 0.09
CA LYS A 42 11.83 7.29 -1.07
C LYS A 42 11.65 6.45 -2.33
N LEU A 43 11.86 5.14 -2.25
CA LEU A 43 11.64 4.23 -3.38
C LEU A 43 10.17 4.20 -3.83
N TRP A 44 9.22 4.18 -2.88
CA TRP A 44 7.79 4.23 -3.20
C TRP A 44 7.43 5.55 -3.88
N TYR A 45 7.91 6.67 -3.33
CA TYR A 45 7.71 7.99 -3.89
C TYR A 45 8.27 8.09 -5.31
N GLU A 46 9.53 7.68 -5.53
CA GLU A 46 10.13 7.67 -6.86
C GLU A 46 9.36 6.80 -7.86
N LYS A 47 8.87 5.63 -7.44
CA LYS A 47 8.05 4.75 -8.31
C LYS A 47 6.74 5.41 -8.70
N LEU A 48 6.05 6.06 -7.76
CA LEU A 48 4.78 6.75 -8.02
C LEU A 48 4.98 8.00 -8.87
N THR A 49 6.05 8.76 -8.62
CA THR A 49 6.34 10.02 -9.32
C THR A 49 6.94 9.80 -10.71
N LYS A 50 7.81 8.80 -10.92
CA LYS A 50 8.32 8.45 -12.26
C LYS A 50 7.20 7.99 -13.20
N PHE A 51 6.14 7.37 -12.67
CA PHE A 51 4.97 7.01 -13.48
C PHE A 51 4.20 8.24 -13.98
N LEU A 52 4.30 9.40 -13.33
CA LEU A 52 3.62 10.63 -13.78
C LEU A 52 4.42 11.42 -14.82
N ILE A 53 5.75 11.28 -14.86
CA ILE A 53 6.64 12.06 -15.74
C ILE A 53 6.83 11.38 -17.11
N ILE A 54 6.59 10.08 -17.23
CA ILE A 54 6.76 9.33 -18.49
C ILE A 54 5.53 9.46 -19.42
N PHE A 55 4.39 9.95 -18.90
CA PHE A 55 3.15 10.14 -19.66
C PHE A 55 2.84 11.61 -19.98
N SER A 56 3.80 12.53 -19.77
CA SER A 56 3.71 13.96 -20.13
C SER A 56 4.57 14.31 -21.34
#